data_AF-A0A1Q7C4T8-F1
#
_entry.id   AF-A0A1Q7C4T8-F1
#
_cell.length_a   1.000
_cell.length_b   1.000
_cell.length_c   1.000
_cell.angle_alpha   90.00
_cell.angle_beta   90.00
_cell.angle_gamma   90.00
#
_symmetry.space_group_name_H-M   'P 1'
#
loop_
_entity.id
_entity.type
_entity.pdbx_description
1 polymer ?
#
loop_
_entity_poly.entity_id
_entity_poly.type
_entity_poly.pdbx_seq_one_letter_code
_entity_poly.pdbx_strand_id
1 'polypeptide(L)'
;MRDFDPVRLGNAETDAWVGYYLRKWGLVLRASVTMVRVGFGMSWPDTLRGAWWVLRANQLWAPFPDNDPDGARAYMRRFYALVARTSHENFDVDEAARLEVEWWRVHRVLQHAERGAGIGLLVDAFTALYAHVYSVPLPAVREAAEGRAEATEISDRWVADGCDPASPAIAKERAALVRGYTALRDAVRLA
;
A
#
# COMPACT_ATOMS: atom_id res chain seq x y z
N MET A 1 -13.50 -4.79 -6.85
CA MET A 1 -12.28 -4.01 -6.55
C MET A 1 -12.03 -2.81 -7.47
N ARG A 2 -12.79 -2.59 -8.57
CA ARG A 2 -12.67 -1.38 -9.43
C ARG A 2 -13.51 -0.19 -8.97
N ASP A 3 -14.50 -0.44 -8.12
CA ASP A 3 -15.36 0.58 -7.53
C ASP A 3 -15.17 0.59 -6.01
N PHE A 4 -14.32 1.50 -5.53
CA PHE A 4 -14.03 1.67 -4.10
C PHE A 4 -14.13 3.15 -3.70
N ASP A 5 -14.22 3.40 -2.39
CA ASP A 5 -14.20 4.76 -1.84
C ASP A 5 -12.75 5.20 -1.62
N PRO A 6 -12.22 6.15 -2.43
CA PRO A 6 -10.83 6.55 -2.35
C PRO A 6 -10.52 7.35 -1.08
N VAL A 7 -11.51 8.03 -0.51
CA VAL A 7 -11.35 8.80 0.74
C VAL A 7 -11.18 7.83 1.90
N ARG A 8 -12.07 6.84 2.01
CA ARG A 8 -11.98 5.82 3.07
C ARG A 8 -10.71 4.98 2.95
N LEU A 9 -10.32 4.63 1.72
CA LEU A 9 -9.11 3.84 1.49
C LEU A 9 -7.84 4.62 1.82
N GLY A 10 -7.71 5.87 1.35
CA GLY A 10 -6.56 6.73 1.65
C GLY A 10 -6.43 7.05 3.15
N ASN A 11 -7.55 7.31 3.83
CA ASN A 11 -7.56 7.48 5.29
C ASN A 11 -7.07 6.23 6.02
N ALA A 12 -7.55 5.06 5.61
CA ALA A 12 -7.15 3.79 6.24
C ALA A 12 -5.68 3.48 6.00
N GLU A 13 -5.15 3.70 4.80
CA GLU A 13 -3.72 3.48 4.56
C GLU A 13 -2.84 4.44 5.36
N THR A 14 -3.22 5.73 5.48
CA THR A 14 -2.53 6.68 6.36
C THR A 14 -2.48 6.16 7.80
N ASP A 15 -3.61 5.70 8.33
CA ASP A 15 -3.69 5.15 9.69
C ASP A 15 -2.83 3.89 9.85
N ALA A 16 -2.73 3.07 8.79
CA ALA A 16 -1.89 1.88 8.78
C ALA A 16 -0.40 2.24 8.82
N TRP A 17 0.04 3.24 8.03
CA TRP A 17 1.44 3.69 8.00
C TRP A 17 1.85 4.36 9.32
N VAL A 18 1.03 5.27 9.85
CA VAL A 18 1.23 5.86 11.18
C VAL A 18 1.30 4.77 12.25
N GLY A 19 0.39 3.79 12.20
CA GLY A 19 0.40 2.65 13.11
C GLY A 19 1.64 1.79 12.99
N TYR A 20 2.14 1.56 11.78
CA TYR A 20 3.33 0.78 11.50
C TYR A 20 4.58 1.42 12.09
N TYR A 21 4.81 2.71 11.83
CA TYR A 21 5.98 3.42 12.35
C TYR A 21 5.95 3.60 13.87
N LEU A 22 4.77 3.81 14.45
CA LEU A 22 4.59 3.84 15.91
C LEU A 22 4.53 2.45 16.56
N ARG A 23 4.67 1.37 15.78
CA ARG A 23 4.54 -0.04 16.23
C ARG A 23 3.22 -0.34 16.95
N LYS A 24 2.16 0.41 16.64
CA LYS A 24 0.79 0.23 17.15
C LYS A 24 0.04 -0.79 16.31
N TRP A 25 0.37 -2.07 16.46
CA TRP A 25 -0.19 -3.16 15.64
C TRP A 25 -1.72 -3.27 15.66
N GLY A 26 -2.37 -2.89 16.76
CA GLY A 26 -3.83 -2.83 16.82
C GLY A 26 -4.44 -1.77 15.90
N LEU A 27 -3.74 -0.65 15.69
CA LEU A 27 -4.11 0.37 14.71
C LEU A 27 -3.91 -0.16 13.29
N VAL A 28 -2.75 -0.78 13.02
CA VAL A 28 -2.45 -1.40 11.72
C VAL A 28 -3.51 -2.44 11.34
N LEU A 29 -3.92 -3.31 12.28
CA LEU A 29 -4.96 -4.31 12.02
C LEU A 29 -6.32 -3.66 11.69
N ARG A 30 -6.76 -2.69 12.48
CA ARG A 30 -8.04 -1.99 12.25
C ARG A 30 -8.06 -1.29 10.90
N ALA A 31 -6.95 -0.65 10.56
CA ALA A 31 -6.75 0.04 9.29
C ALA A 31 -6.74 -0.97 8.13
N SER A 32 -6.03 -2.09 8.28
CA SER A 32 -6.01 -3.18 7.28
C SER A 32 -7.40 -3.77 7.04
N VAL A 33 -8.23 -3.94 8.07
CA VAL A 33 -9.63 -4.39 7.91
C VAL A 33 -10.40 -3.42 7.02
N THR A 34 -10.23 -2.11 7.24
CA THR A 34 -10.87 -1.09 6.39
C THR A 34 -10.34 -1.13 4.96
N MET A 35 -9.01 -1.17 4.78
CA MET A 35 -8.38 -1.23 3.46
C MET A 35 -8.87 -2.44 2.66
N VAL A 36 -8.89 -3.63 3.27
CA VAL A 36 -9.32 -4.85 2.59
C VAL A 36 -10.81 -4.80 2.24
N ARG A 37 -11.66 -4.35 3.18
CA ARG A 37 -13.11 -4.26 2.95
C ARG A 37 -13.46 -3.24 1.87
N VAL A 38 -12.85 -2.05 1.93
CA VAL A 38 -13.16 -0.93 1.02
C VAL A 38 -12.51 -1.14 -0.35
N GLY A 39 -11.23 -1.52 -0.41
CA GLY A 39 -10.51 -1.67 -1.68
C GLY A 39 -10.98 -2.87 -2.50
N PHE A 40 -11.33 -3.98 -1.84
CA PHE A 40 -11.61 -5.24 -2.55
C PHE A 40 -13.08 -5.68 -2.48
N GLY A 41 -13.89 -5.15 -1.56
CA GLY A 41 -15.32 -5.50 -1.44
C GLY A 41 -15.57 -6.92 -0.93
N MET A 42 -14.57 -7.54 -0.30
CA MET A 42 -14.61 -8.93 0.18
C MET A 42 -15.67 -9.16 1.26
N SER A 43 -16.14 -10.41 1.41
CA SER A 43 -16.98 -10.83 2.56
C SER A 43 -16.31 -10.55 3.92
N TRP A 44 -17.07 -10.55 5.02
CA TRP A 44 -16.49 -10.32 6.35
C TRP A 44 -15.41 -11.35 6.75
N PRO A 45 -15.65 -12.67 6.58
CA PRO A 45 -14.60 -13.67 6.84
C PRO A 45 -13.34 -13.47 6.00
N ASP A 46 -13.49 -13.13 4.72
CA ASP A 46 -12.36 -12.87 3.82
C ASP A 46 -11.62 -11.58 4.19
N THR A 47 -12.36 -10.54 4.57
CA THR A 47 -11.80 -9.27 5.04
C THR A 47 -10.88 -9.50 6.23
N LEU A 48 -11.34 -10.24 7.25
CA LEU A 48 -10.55 -10.51 8.44
C LEU A 48 -9.31 -11.36 8.12
N ARG A 49 -9.45 -12.38 7.27
CA ARG A 49 -8.32 -13.20 6.82
C ARG A 49 -7.28 -12.38 6.05
N GLY A 50 -7.74 -11.57 5.10
CA GLY A 50 -6.87 -10.69 4.32
C GLY A 50 -6.14 -9.68 5.19
N ALA A 51 -6.86 -8.99 6.07
CA ALA A 51 -6.27 -8.02 7.00
C ALA A 51 -5.25 -8.65 7.95
N TRP A 52 -5.50 -9.88 8.41
CA TRP A 52 -4.54 -10.64 9.21
C TRP A 52 -3.25 -10.92 8.44
N TRP A 53 -3.33 -11.35 7.18
CA TRP A 53 -2.12 -11.59 6.38
C TRP A 53 -1.34 -10.31 6.06
N VAL A 54 -2.03 -9.21 5.76
CA VAL A 54 -1.39 -7.89 5.59
C VAL A 54 -0.65 -7.48 6.86
N LEU A 55 -1.26 -7.63 8.04
CA LEU A 55 -0.59 -7.36 9.33
C LEU A 55 0.66 -8.23 9.51
N ARG A 56 0.56 -9.53 9.26
CA ARG A 56 1.69 -10.46 9.43
C ARG A 56 2.83 -10.16 8.46
N ALA A 57 2.53 -9.82 7.21
CA ALA A 57 3.54 -9.39 6.24
C ALA A 57 4.27 -8.14 6.72
N ASN A 58 3.54 -7.14 7.21
CA ASN A 58 4.12 -5.92 7.78
C ASN A 58 5.00 -6.21 9.01
N GLN A 59 4.59 -7.12 9.90
CA GLN A 59 5.37 -7.49 11.07
C GLN A 59 6.69 -8.19 10.70
N LEU A 60 6.71 -9.01 9.65
CA LEU A 60 7.93 -9.66 9.15
C LEU A 60 8.84 -8.67 8.41
N TRP A 61 8.25 -7.67 7.75
CA TRP A 61 8.99 -6.61 7.09
C TRP A 61 9.59 -5.61 8.09
N ALA A 62 8.93 -5.36 9.23
CA ALA A 62 9.24 -4.23 10.10
C ALA A 62 10.63 -4.20 10.77
N PRO A 63 11.24 -5.32 11.20
CA PRO A 63 12.61 -5.29 11.68
C PRO A 63 13.58 -4.80 10.60
N PHE A 64 14.66 -4.13 10.98
CA PHE A 64 15.75 -3.79 10.07
C PHE A 64 17.05 -3.70 10.88
N PRO A 65 18.14 -4.36 10.44
CA PRO A 65 18.30 -5.11 9.19
C PRO A 65 17.71 -6.53 9.18
N ASP A 66 17.20 -7.02 10.31
CA ASP A 66 16.80 -8.43 10.49
C ASP A 66 15.36 -8.77 10.01
N ASN A 67 14.86 -8.12 8.94
CA ASN A 67 13.55 -8.49 8.38
C ASN A 67 13.58 -9.85 7.67
N ASP A 68 12.37 -10.38 7.43
CA ASP A 68 12.11 -11.54 6.59
C ASP A 68 11.32 -11.14 5.33
N PRO A 69 12.00 -10.73 4.24
CA PRO A 69 11.37 -10.39 2.96
C PRO A 69 10.60 -11.55 2.33
N ASP A 70 11.10 -12.78 2.46
CA ASP A 70 10.50 -13.95 1.83
C ASP A 70 9.22 -14.38 2.56
N GLY A 71 9.22 -14.34 3.89
CA GLY A 71 8.04 -14.55 4.70
C GLY A 71 6.99 -13.45 4.47
N ALA A 72 7.40 -12.19 4.37
CA ALA A 72 6.51 -11.09 3.98
C ALA A 72 5.85 -11.36 2.62
N ARG A 73 6.63 -11.75 1.61
CA ARG A 73 6.13 -12.12 0.27
C ARG A 73 5.18 -13.31 0.33
N ALA A 74 5.47 -14.33 1.12
CA ALA A 74 4.60 -15.50 1.28
C ALA A 74 3.22 -15.13 1.85
N TYR A 75 3.15 -14.18 2.80
CA TYR A 75 1.87 -13.65 3.28
C TYR A 75 1.16 -12.79 2.23
N MET A 76 1.89 -11.94 1.49
CA MET A 76 1.30 -11.15 0.41
C MET A 76 0.77 -12.03 -0.74
N ARG A 77 1.44 -13.15 -1.06
CA ARG A 77 0.93 -14.16 -2.00
C ARG A 77 -0.41 -14.74 -1.54
N ARG A 78 -0.56 -15.07 -0.25
CA ARG A 78 -1.84 -15.56 0.29
C ARG A 78 -2.94 -14.50 0.19
N PHE A 79 -2.59 -13.25 0.47
CA PHE A 79 -3.49 -12.11 0.32
C PHE A 79 -3.93 -11.92 -1.12
N TYR A 80 -3.01 -11.85 -2.08
CA TYR A 80 -3.34 -11.70 -3.50
C TYR A 80 -4.07 -12.92 -4.06
N ALA A 81 -3.80 -14.13 -3.58
CA ALA A 81 -4.59 -15.31 -3.93
C ALA A 81 -6.04 -15.18 -3.47
N LEU A 82 -6.29 -14.57 -2.31
CA LEU A 82 -7.65 -14.29 -1.84
C LEU A 82 -8.30 -13.17 -2.66
N VAL A 83 -7.56 -12.11 -2.99
CA VAL A 83 -8.02 -11.06 -3.90
C VAL A 83 -8.47 -11.68 -5.23
N ALA A 84 -7.59 -12.40 -5.94
CA ALA A 84 -7.91 -13.01 -7.23
C ALA A 84 -9.11 -13.98 -7.19
N ARG A 85 -9.29 -14.73 -6.08
CA ARG A 85 -10.45 -15.63 -5.93
C ARG A 85 -11.77 -14.91 -5.67
N THR A 86 -11.73 -13.69 -5.12
CA THR A 86 -12.93 -12.95 -4.68
C THR A 86 -13.23 -11.75 -5.57
N SER A 87 -12.25 -11.27 -6.33
CA SER A 87 -12.44 -10.37 -7.44
C SER A 87 -12.73 -11.17 -8.72
N HIS A 88 -13.31 -10.50 -9.72
CA HIS A 88 -13.42 -11.04 -11.06
C HIS A 88 -12.17 -10.72 -11.91
N GLU A 89 -11.06 -10.33 -11.27
CA GLU A 89 -9.81 -10.01 -11.96
C GLU A 89 -8.99 -11.29 -12.15
N ASN A 90 -8.27 -11.37 -13.28
CA ASN A 90 -7.38 -12.48 -13.59
C ASN A 90 -5.95 -11.95 -13.75
N PHE A 91 -5.21 -11.89 -12.63
CA PHE A 91 -3.81 -11.47 -12.60
C PHE A 91 -2.93 -12.58 -11.99
N ASP A 92 -1.64 -12.57 -12.32
CA ASP A 92 -0.67 -13.49 -11.72
C ASP A 92 -0.43 -13.13 -10.24
N VAL A 93 -0.84 -14.02 -9.35
CA VAL A 93 -0.75 -13.85 -7.89
C VAL A 93 0.70 -13.80 -7.40
N ASP A 94 1.60 -14.57 -8.01
CA ASP A 94 3.02 -14.58 -7.63
C ASP A 94 3.67 -13.24 -8.00
N GLU A 95 3.36 -12.75 -9.19
CA GLU A 95 3.89 -11.47 -9.66
C GLU A 95 3.32 -10.29 -8.84
N ALA A 96 2.04 -10.30 -8.48
CA ALA A 96 1.46 -9.29 -7.60
C ALA A 96 2.16 -9.24 -6.24
N ALA A 97 2.42 -10.41 -5.62
CA ALA A 97 3.12 -10.49 -4.36
C ALA A 97 4.60 -10.05 -4.46
N ARG A 98 5.26 -10.36 -5.59
CA ARG A 98 6.62 -9.90 -5.87
C ARG A 98 6.66 -8.37 -5.99
N LEU A 99 5.77 -7.77 -6.77
CA LEU A 99 5.68 -6.32 -7.00
C LEU A 99 5.34 -5.55 -5.72
N GLU A 100 4.47 -6.12 -4.88
CA GLU A 100 4.14 -5.53 -3.57
C GLU A 100 5.37 -5.41 -2.66
N VAL A 101 6.11 -6.51 -2.49
CA VAL A 101 7.32 -6.49 -1.65
C VAL A 101 8.45 -5.70 -2.33
N GLU A 102 8.44 -5.61 -3.66
CA GLU A 102 9.42 -4.83 -4.40
C GLU A 102 9.31 -3.33 -4.10
N TRP A 103 8.09 -2.76 -4.04
CA TRP A 103 7.98 -1.35 -3.66
C TRP A 103 8.43 -1.13 -2.20
N TRP A 104 8.18 -2.09 -1.29
CA TRP A 104 8.71 -2.01 0.08
C TRP A 104 10.24 -1.96 0.09
N ARG A 105 10.88 -2.80 -0.73
CA ARG A 105 12.34 -2.85 -0.88
C ARG A 105 12.88 -1.54 -1.45
N VAL A 106 12.27 -1.03 -2.52
CA VAL A 106 12.65 0.26 -3.14
C VAL A 106 12.52 1.38 -2.10
N HIS A 107 11.39 1.46 -1.41
CA HIS A 107 11.17 2.44 -0.35
C HIS A 107 12.25 2.38 0.72
N ARG A 108 12.59 1.18 1.22
CA ARG A 108 13.62 1.02 2.24
C ARG A 108 15.00 1.49 1.78
N VAL A 109 15.37 1.22 0.52
CA VAL A 109 16.62 1.73 -0.05
C VAL A 109 16.61 3.25 -0.09
N LEU A 110 15.51 3.86 -0.53
CA LEU A 110 15.40 5.32 -0.64
C LEU A 110 15.32 6.01 0.72
N GLN A 111 14.70 5.39 1.71
CA GLN A 111 14.64 5.88 3.09
C GLN A 111 16.03 6.04 3.72
N HIS A 112 17.02 5.26 3.25
CA HIS A 112 18.41 5.34 3.67
C HIS A 112 19.34 6.05 2.66
N ALA A 113 18.81 6.52 1.53
CA ALA A 113 19.56 7.26 0.52
C ALA A 113 19.63 8.77 0.85
N GLU A 114 20.39 9.52 0.06
CA GLU A 114 20.35 10.99 0.11
C GLU A 114 18.96 11.51 -0.24
N ARG A 115 18.53 12.56 0.49
CA ARG A 115 17.17 13.10 0.37
C ARG A 115 16.85 13.57 -1.06
N GLY A 116 15.66 13.21 -1.53
CA GLY A 116 15.16 13.62 -2.86
C GLY A 116 15.67 12.76 -4.02
N ALA A 117 16.60 11.83 -3.79
CA ALA A 117 16.97 10.85 -4.79
C ALA A 117 15.86 9.80 -4.94
N GLY A 118 15.36 9.59 -6.16
CA GLY A 118 14.69 8.33 -6.50
C GLY A 118 13.17 8.23 -6.31
N ILE A 119 12.43 9.32 -6.11
CA ILE A 119 10.94 9.27 -6.10
C ILE A 119 10.36 8.61 -7.37
N GLY A 120 11.02 8.80 -8.52
CA GLY A 120 10.65 8.13 -9.77
C GLY A 120 10.68 6.59 -9.68
N LEU A 121 11.61 6.01 -8.91
CA LEU A 121 11.66 4.55 -8.70
C LEU A 121 10.46 4.04 -7.90
N LEU A 122 9.96 4.84 -6.93
CA LEU A 122 8.72 4.51 -6.23
C LEU A 122 7.50 4.63 -7.14
N VAL A 123 7.44 5.68 -7.95
CA VAL A 123 6.38 5.83 -8.96
C VAL A 123 6.36 4.63 -9.89
N ASP A 124 7.51 4.20 -10.39
CA ASP A 124 7.59 3.05 -11.31
C ASP A 124 7.19 1.73 -10.62
N ALA A 125 7.60 1.52 -9.36
CA ALA A 125 7.21 0.34 -8.58
C ALA A 125 5.69 0.28 -8.31
N PHE A 126 5.08 1.39 -7.91
CA PHE A 126 3.63 1.47 -7.72
C PHE A 126 2.87 1.33 -9.05
N THR A 127 3.37 1.94 -10.12
CA THR A 127 2.78 1.84 -11.47
C THR A 127 2.75 0.38 -11.93
N ALA A 128 3.86 -0.35 -11.77
CA ALA A 128 3.95 -1.76 -12.12
C ALA A 128 2.95 -2.60 -11.32
N LEU A 129 2.87 -2.38 -10.00
CA LEU A 129 1.91 -3.08 -9.13
C LEU A 129 0.45 -2.83 -9.57
N TYR A 130 0.07 -1.58 -9.78
CA TYR A 130 -1.31 -1.24 -10.16
C TYR A 130 -1.68 -1.77 -11.55
N ALA A 131 -0.80 -1.58 -12.53
CA ALA A 131 -1.03 -2.05 -13.89
C ALA A 131 -1.22 -3.57 -13.92
N HIS A 132 -0.43 -4.30 -13.13
CA HIS A 132 -0.53 -5.75 -13.00
C HIS A 132 -1.85 -6.19 -12.35
N VAL A 133 -2.15 -5.66 -11.16
CA VAL A 133 -3.31 -6.08 -10.35
C VAL A 133 -4.64 -5.74 -11.03
N TYR A 134 -4.73 -4.59 -11.71
CA TYR A 134 -5.93 -4.15 -12.41
C TYR A 134 -5.95 -4.49 -13.90
N SER A 135 -4.88 -5.08 -14.43
CA SER A 135 -4.74 -5.41 -15.85
C SER A 135 -5.02 -4.20 -16.77
N VAL A 136 -4.39 -3.07 -16.46
CA VAL A 136 -4.52 -1.81 -17.21
C VAL A 136 -3.14 -1.33 -17.70
N PRO A 137 -3.07 -0.51 -18.77
CA PRO A 137 -1.79 0.01 -19.26
C PRO A 137 -1.05 0.83 -18.20
N LEU A 138 0.29 0.71 -18.14
CA LEU A 138 1.13 1.48 -17.21
C LEU A 138 0.82 2.99 -17.19
N PRO A 139 0.66 3.69 -18.34
CA PRO A 139 0.36 5.12 -18.32
C PRO A 139 -0.97 5.48 -17.63
N ALA A 140 -1.94 4.57 -17.64
CA ALA A 140 -3.28 4.84 -17.08
C ALA A 140 -3.26 4.98 -15.55
N VAL A 141 -2.30 4.36 -14.86
CA VAL A 141 -2.22 4.33 -13.39
C VAL A 141 -1.04 5.13 -12.85
N ARG A 142 -0.31 5.85 -13.71
CA ARG A 142 0.87 6.61 -13.29
C ARG A 142 0.52 7.75 -12.33
N GLU A 143 -0.56 8.49 -12.58
CA GLU A 143 -1.03 9.55 -11.67
C GLU A 143 -1.36 9.01 -10.28
N ALA A 144 -1.98 7.82 -10.23
CA ALA A 144 -2.25 7.15 -8.96
C ALA A 144 -0.97 6.77 -8.20
N ALA A 145 0.05 6.30 -8.93
CA ALA A 145 1.35 5.96 -8.38
C ALA A 145 2.11 7.19 -7.86
N GLU A 146 2.02 8.33 -8.56
CA GLU A 146 2.60 9.61 -8.14
C GLU A 146 2.02 10.07 -6.79
N GLY A 147 0.70 10.00 -6.61
CA GLY A 147 0.07 10.34 -5.34
C GLY A 147 0.53 9.47 -4.15
N ARG A 148 0.75 8.16 -4.37
CA ARG A 148 1.22 7.26 -3.30
C ARG A 148 2.72 7.41 -3.04
N ALA A 149 3.52 7.73 -4.06
CA ALA A 149 4.93 8.07 -3.89
C ALA A 149 5.11 9.38 -3.11
N GLU A 150 4.32 10.42 -3.41
CA GLU A 150 4.30 11.68 -2.64
C GLU A 150 3.95 11.42 -1.17
N ALA A 151 2.94 10.59 -0.91
CA ALA A 151 2.57 10.21 0.45
C ALA A 151 3.73 9.51 1.19
N THR A 152 4.45 8.62 0.51
CA THR A 152 5.62 7.92 1.06
C THR A 152 6.70 8.90 1.51
N GLU A 153 7.01 9.92 0.68
CA GLU A 153 7.98 10.97 1.03
C GLU A 153 7.52 11.84 2.21
N ILE A 154 6.22 12.15 2.29
CA ILE A 154 5.66 12.85 3.45
C ILE A 154 5.82 12.01 4.72
N SER A 155 5.56 10.71 4.63
CA SER A 155 5.71 9.77 5.74
C SER A 155 7.17 9.70 6.22
N ASP A 156 8.12 9.58 5.29
CA ASP A 156 9.55 9.53 5.62
C ASP A 156 10.03 10.81 6.32
N ARG A 157 9.55 11.98 5.88
CA ARG A 157 9.84 13.25 6.58
C ARG A 157 9.25 13.26 7.98
N TRP A 158 7.99 12.86 8.12
CA TRP A 158 7.33 12.77 9.43
C TRP A 158 8.08 11.82 10.39
N VAL A 159 8.60 10.70 9.88
CA VAL A 159 9.42 9.77 10.65
C VAL A 159 10.76 10.39 11.05
N ALA A 160 11.44 11.06 10.11
CA ALA A 160 12.69 11.76 10.39
C ALA A 160 12.52 12.91 11.40
N ASP A 161 11.34 13.53 11.43
CA ASP A 161 10.97 14.61 12.36
C ASP A 161 10.48 14.08 13.72
N GLY A 162 10.57 12.77 13.98
CA GLY A 162 10.32 12.16 15.30
C GLY A 162 8.93 11.56 15.50
N CYS A 163 8.17 11.32 14.43
CA CYS A 163 6.88 10.63 14.45
C CYS A 163 5.79 11.30 15.33
N ASP A 164 5.76 12.63 15.46
CA ASP A 164 4.75 13.32 16.27
C ASP A 164 3.32 13.06 15.71
N PRO A 165 2.41 12.40 16.47
CA PRO A 165 1.05 12.14 16.02
C PRO A 165 0.21 13.40 15.79
N ALA A 166 0.62 14.56 16.31
CA ALA A 166 -0.05 15.84 16.08
C ALA A 166 0.48 16.59 14.83
N SER A 167 1.48 16.04 14.14
CA SER A 167 2.10 16.69 13.00
C SER A 167 1.10 16.94 11.85
N PRO A 168 1.09 18.14 11.24
CA PRO A 168 0.27 18.41 10.06
C PRO A 168 0.70 17.58 8.83
N ALA A 169 1.87 16.93 8.88
CA ALA A 169 2.31 16.02 7.81
C ALA A 169 1.34 14.87 7.56
N ILE A 170 0.71 14.33 8.62
CA ILE A 170 -0.26 13.23 8.52
C ILE A 170 -1.48 13.64 7.66
N ALA A 171 -1.93 14.90 7.78
CA ALA A 171 -3.02 15.41 6.96
C ALA A 171 -2.61 15.56 5.49
N LYS A 172 -1.34 15.92 5.22
CA LYS A 172 -0.81 16.02 3.85
C LYS A 172 -0.63 14.64 3.21
N GLU A 173 -0.09 13.67 3.96
CA GLU A 173 0.04 12.26 3.56
C GLU A 173 -1.33 11.70 3.14
N ARG A 174 -2.33 11.92 3.99
CA ARG A 174 -3.72 11.54 3.72
C ARG A 174 -4.27 12.18 2.44
N ALA A 175 -4.06 13.47 2.26
CA ALA A 175 -4.51 14.15 1.04
C ALA A 175 -3.85 13.58 -0.23
N ALA A 176 -2.56 13.26 -0.17
CA ALA A 176 -1.83 12.64 -1.28
C ALA A 176 -2.37 11.22 -1.60
N LEU A 177 -2.59 10.40 -0.57
CA LEU A 177 -3.21 9.07 -0.73
C LEU A 177 -4.62 9.15 -1.33
N VAL A 178 -5.45 10.07 -0.85
CA VAL A 178 -6.82 10.25 -1.38
C VAL A 178 -6.79 10.67 -2.85
N ARG A 179 -5.88 11.58 -3.24
CA ARG A 179 -5.70 11.94 -4.65
C ARG A 179 -5.27 10.72 -5.48
N GLY A 180 -4.25 9.99 -5.04
CA GLY A 180 -3.74 8.81 -5.74
C GLY A 180 -4.82 7.72 -5.90
N TYR A 181 -5.59 7.44 -4.85
CA TYR A 181 -6.69 6.48 -4.92
C TYR A 181 -7.86 6.96 -5.78
N THR A 182 -8.12 8.25 -5.84
CA THR A 182 -9.13 8.82 -6.75
C THR A 182 -8.72 8.59 -8.20
N ALA A 183 -7.47 8.94 -8.55
CA ALA A 183 -6.91 8.69 -9.87
C ALA A 183 -6.91 7.20 -10.23
N LEU A 184 -6.56 6.31 -9.28
CA LEU A 184 -6.59 4.87 -9.50
C LEU A 184 -8.00 4.39 -9.84
N ARG A 185 -8.98 4.78 -9.04
CA ARG A 185 -10.37 4.39 -9.23
C ARG A 185 -10.88 4.86 -10.59
N ASP A 186 -10.60 6.09 -10.95
CA ASP A 186 -11.07 6.68 -12.20
C ASP A 186 -10.41 5.97 -13.41
N ALA A 187 -9.12 5.65 -13.32
CA ALA A 187 -8.41 4.87 -14.35
C ALA A 187 -8.98 3.46 -14.54
N VAL A 188 -9.29 2.73 -13.44
CA VAL A 188 -9.72 1.32 -13.52
C VAL A 188 -11.22 1.15 -13.77
N ARG A 189 -12.03 2.18 -13.54
CA ARG A 189 -13.46 2.17 -13.92
C ARG A 189 -13.69 2.39 -15.41
N LEU A 190 -12.76 3.07 -16.08
CA LEU A 190 -12.83 3.40 -17.51
C LEU A 190 -12.28 2.29 -18.41
N ALA A 191 -11.59 1.30 -17.84
CA ALA A 191 -11.02 0.14 -18.51
C ALA A 191 -11.92 -1.09 -18.41
#